data_AF-A0A968HJT6-F1
#
_entry.id   AF-A0A968HJT6-F1
#
_cell.length_a   1.000
_cell.length_b   1.000
_cell.length_c   1.000
_cell.angle_alpha   90.00
_cell.angle_beta   90.00
_cell.angle_gamma   90.00
#
_symmetry.space_group_name_H-M   'P 1'
#
loop_
_entity.id
_entity.type
_entity.pdbx_description
1 polymer ?
#
loop_
_entity_poly.entity_id
_entity_poly.type
_entity_poly.pdbx_seq_one_letter_code
_entity_poly.pdbx_strand_id
1 'polypeptide(L)'
;MAFLASVGSTAPFIGLFGTVIGIIVAFQGIAAAGGGGIEAVSAGIAEALIVTAIGLAVAITSVLIFNYLSKRFDTLDMAMQHAAGELLDHLEAHDGRSA
;
A
#
# COMPACT_ATOMS: atom_id res chain seq x y z
N MET A 1 10.60 -2.62 -3.06
CA MET A 1 9.88 -1.76 -2.10
C MET A 1 8.93 -0.77 -2.76
N ALA A 2 9.34 -0.12 -3.87
CA ALA A 2 8.50 0.83 -4.60
C ALA A 2 7.08 0.31 -4.93
N PHE A 3 6.96 -0.94 -5.41
CA PHE A 3 5.64 -1.52 -5.72
C PHE A 3 4.69 -1.55 -4.51
N LEU A 4 5.12 -2.04 -3.34
CA LEU A 4 4.28 -2.10 -2.15
C LEU A 4 3.91 -0.72 -1.62
N ALA A 5 4.84 0.24 -1.73
CA ALA A 5 4.58 1.63 -1.37
C ALA A 5 3.53 2.25 -2.30
N SER A 6 3.66 2.04 -3.61
CA SER A 6 2.69 2.50 -4.60
C SER A 6 1.31 1.86 -4.41
N VAL A 7 1.24 0.55 -4.18
CA VAL A 7 -0.03 -0.14 -3.91
C VAL A 7 -0.65 0.37 -2.61
N GLY A 8 0.15 0.51 -1.55
CA GLY A 8 -0.30 1.03 -0.25
C GLY A 8 -0.88 2.44 -0.33
N SER A 9 -0.29 3.31 -1.16
CA SER A 9 -0.76 4.69 -1.32
C SER A 9 -1.92 4.85 -2.31
N THR A 10 -2.02 3.99 -3.33
CA THR A 10 -3.04 4.13 -4.40
C THR A 10 -4.31 3.32 -4.13
N ALA A 11 -4.24 2.19 -3.45
CA ALA A 11 -5.38 1.31 -3.20
C ALA A 11 -6.60 1.98 -2.52
N PRO A 12 -6.44 2.91 -1.55
CA PRO A 12 -7.58 3.63 -0.97
C PRO A 12 -8.34 4.47 -2.01
N PHE A 13 -7.61 5.09 -2.93
CA PHE A 13 -8.20 5.92 -3.98
C PHE A 13 -8.93 5.08 -5.02
N ILE A 14 -8.45 3.86 -5.30
CA ILE A 14 -9.16 2.90 -6.15
C ILE A 14 -10.49 2.50 -5.51
N GLY A 15 -10.50 2.22 -4.20
CA GLY A 15 -11.72 1.94 -3.44
C GLY A 15 -12.71 3.10 -3.49
N LEU A 16 -12.24 4.31 -3.18
CA LEU A 16 -13.04 5.55 -3.25
C LEU A 16 -13.64 5.75 -4.64
N PHE A 17 -12.84 5.59 -5.69
CA PHE A 17 -13.30 5.73 -7.07
C PHE A 17 -14.42 4.74 -7.41
N GLY A 18 -14.29 3.49 -6.98
CA GLY A 18 -15.35 2.48 -7.14
C GLY A 18 -16.65 2.89 -6.46
N THR A 19 -16.59 3.54 -5.30
CA THR A 19 -17.80 4.02 -4.61
C THR A 19 -18.48 5.16 -5.34
N VAL A 20 -17.71 6.06 -5.94
CA VAL A 20 -18.24 7.14 -6.77
C VAL A 20 -19.02 6.54 -7.95
N ILE A 21 -18.43 5.56 -8.64
CA ILE A 21 -19.12 4.85 -9.73
C ILE A 21 -20.38 4.14 -9.21
N GLY A 22 -20.29 3.38 -8.12
CA GLY A 22 -21.43 2.64 -7.56
C GLY A 22 -22.61 3.55 -7.20
N ILE A 23 -22.31 4.71 -6.59
CA ILE A 23 -23.32 5.72 -6.27
C ILE A 23 -23.95 6.29 -7.54
N ILE A 24 -23.14 6.62 -8.57
CA ILE A 24 -23.66 7.11 -9.85
C ILE A 24 -24.62 6.09 -10.49
N VAL A 25 -24.24 4.80 -10.51
CA VAL A 25 -25.09 3.72 -11.05
C VAL A 25 -26.39 3.58 -10.26
N ALA A 26 -26.33 3.65 -8.93
CA ALA A 26 -27.52 3.58 -8.07
C ALA A 26 -28.52 4.71 -8.39
N PHE A 27 -28.04 5.94 -8.55
CA PHE A 27 -28.89 7.08 -8.91
C PHE A 27 -29.42 7.02 -10.34
N GLN A 28 -28.62 6.51 -11.29
CA GLN A 28 -29.09 6.27 -12.67
C GLN A 28 -30.23 5.25 -12.72
N GLY A 29 -30.17 4.21 -11.90
CA GLY A 29 -31.25 3.22 -11.76
C GLY A 29 -32.56 3.84 -11.29
N ILE A 30 -32.52 4.73 -10.29
CA ILE A 30 -33.71 5.47 -9.84
C ILE A 30 -34.27 6.38 -10.94
N ALA A 31 -33.40 7.09 -11.65
CA ALA A 31 -33.83 7.99 -12.72
C ALA A 31 -34.52 7.22 -13.86
N ALA A 32 -34.01 6.04 -14.22
CA ALA A 32 -34.61 5.17 -15.23
C ALA A 32 -35.95 4.56 -14.79
N ALA A 33 -36.12 4.27 -13.49
CA ALA A 33 -37.36 3.74 -12.94
C ALA A 33 -38.49 4.79 -12.82
N GLY A 34 -38.22 6.07 -13.12
CA GLY A 34 -39.21 7.16 -13.06
C GLY A 34 -39.50 7.65 -11.64
N GLY A 35 -38.68 7.27 -10.66
CA GLY A 35 -38.85 7.61 -9.25
C GLY A 35 -38.54 6.40 -8.35
N GLY A 36 -38.02 6.68 -7.15
CA GLY A 36 -37.63 5.63 -6.19
C GLY A 36 -37.30 6.23 -4.83
N GLY A 37 -37.79 5.57 -3.78
CA GLY A 37 -37.48 5.94 -2.39
C GLY A 37 -36.09 5.48 -1.96
N ILE A 38 -35.73 5.76 -0.70
CA ILE A 38 -34.44 5.37 -0.10
C ILE A 38 -34.16 3.86 -0.25
N GLU A 39 -35.20 3.01 -0.22
CA GLU A 39 -35.06 1.57 -0.43
C GLU A 39 -34.43 1.24 -1.79
N ALA A 40 -34.76 1.99 -2.85
CA ALA A 40 -34.26 1.75 -4.21
C ALA A 40 -32.76 2.05 -4.38
N VAL A 41 -32.18 2.93 -3.56
CA VAL A 41 -30.72 3.23 -3.57
C VAL A 41 -29.95 2.50 -2.49
N SER A 42 -30.61 2.06 -1.42
CA SER A 42 -29.96 1.50 -0.23
C SER A 42 -29.03 0.32 -0.55
N ALA A 43 -29.45 -0.59 -1.43
CA ALA A 43 -28.64 -1.74 -1.85
C ALA A 43 -27.40 -1.31 -2.65
N GLY A 44 -27.55 -0.40 -3.63
CA GLY A 44 -26.43 0.08 -4.45
C GLY A 44 -25.40 0.88 -3.65
N ILE A 45 -25.84 1.63 -2.64
CA ILE A 45 -24.94 2.34 -1.73
C ILE A 45 -24.21 1.36 -0.81
N ALA A 46 -24.88 0.32 -0.31
CA ALA A 46 -24.23 -0.71 0.50
C ALA A 46 -23.11 -1.44 -0.27
N GLU A 47 -23.37 -1.80 -1.53
CA GLU A 47 -22.35 -2.39 -2.41
C GLU A 47 -21.18 -1.43 -2.66
N ALA A 48 -21.47 -0.14 -2.91
CA ALA A 48 -20.44 0.88 -3.04
C ALA A 48 -19.54 0.94 -1.80
N LEU A 49 -20.10 0.90 -0.59
CA LEU A 49 -19.30 0.96 0.65
C LEU A 49 -18.36 -0.24 0.82
N ILE A 50 -18.74 -1.43 0.35
CA ILE A 50 -17.87 -2.62 0.38
C ILE A 50 -16.62 -2.40 -0.47
N VAL A 51 -16.74 -1.69 -1.60
CA VAL A 51 -15.59 -1.40 -2.48
C VAL A 51 -14.54 -0.53 -1.78
N THR A 52 -14.96 0.47 -0.98
CA THR A 52 -14.01 1.22 -0.13
C THR A 52 -13.36 0.33 0.91
N ALA A 53 -14.13 -0.52 1.59
CA ALA A 53 -13.60 -1.40 2.62
C ALA A 53 -12.51 -2.34 2.05
N ILE A 54 -12.71 -2.85 0.84
CA ILE A 54 -11.70 -3.65 0.13
C ILE A 54 -10.46 -2.82 -0.20
N GLY A 55 -10.63 -1.61 -0.75
CA GLY A 55 -9.50 -0.71 -1.05
C GLY A 55 -8.64 -0.40 0.18
N LEU A 56 -9.27 -0.19 1.34
CA LEU A 56 -8.58 0.00 2.61
C LEU A 56 -7.87 -1.27 3.08
N ALA A 57 -8.52 -2.44 2.99
CA ALA A 57 -7.91 -3.71 3.40
C ALA A 57 -6.64 -4.01 2.59
N VAL A 58 -6.66 -3.76 1.28
CA VAL A 58 -5.49 -3.91 0.40
C VAL A 58 -4.38 -2.92 0.78
N ALA A 59 -4.74 -1.64 1.01
CA ALA A 59 -3.78 -0.61 1.40
C ALA A 59 -3.06 -0.94 2.71
N ILE A 60 -3.82 -1.32 3.74
CA ILE A 60 -3.30 -1.68 5.07
C ILE A 60 -2.32 -2.85 4.94
N THR A 61 -2.73 -3.91 4.24
CA THR A 61 -1.88 -5.10 4.05
C THR A 61 -0.57 -4.74 3.34
N SER A 62 -0.64 -3.92 2.29
CA SER A 62 0.55 -3.51 1.54
C SER A 62 1.52 -2.66 2.38
N VAL A 63 1.00 -1.74 3.21
CA VAL A 63 1.82 -0.91 4.11
C VAL A 63 2.47 -1.75 5.22
N LEU A 64 1.75 -2.73 5.78
CA LEU A 64 2.32 -3.64 6.79
C LEU A 64 3.52 -4.43 6.24
N ILE A 65 3.36 -5.00 5.05
CA ILE A 65 4.44 -5.77 4.40
C ILE A 65 5.61 -4.83 4.03
N PHE A 66 5.33 -3.63 3.52
CA PHE A 66 6.37 -2.64 3.23
C PHE A 66 7.19 -2.32 4.47
N ASN A 67 6.54 -2.01 5.60
CA ASN A 67 7.24 -1.70 6.84
C ASN A 67 8.07 -2.88 7.37
N TYR A 68 7.54 -4.10 7.27
CA TYR A 68 8.26 -5.31 7.69
C TYR A 68 9.52 -5.56 6.85
N LEU A 69 9.40 -5.48 5.52
CA LEU A 69 10.54 -5.70 4.62
C LEU A 69 11.57 -4.57 4.73
N SER A 70 11.14 -3.31 4.89
CA SER A 70 12.07 -2.18 5.02
C SER A 70 12.98 -2.36 6.23
N LYS A 71 12.42 -2.70 7.39
CA LYS A 71 13.22 -2.96 8.60
C LYS A 71 14.23 -4.09 8.42
N ARG A 72 13.84 -5.16 7.70
CA ARG A 72 14.73 -6.29 7.38
C ARG A 72 15.89 -5.85 6.48
N PHE A 73 15.59 -5.04 5.46
CA PHE A 73 16.62 -4.49 4.58
C PHE A 73 17.57 -3.55 5.32
N ASP A 74 17.07 -2.65 6.17
CA ASP A 74 17.91 -1.74 6.96
C ASP A 74 18.87 -2.52 7.87
N THR A 75 18.38 -3.61 8.48
CA THR A 75 19.22 -4.48 9.32
C THR A 75 20.32 -5.17 8.51
N LEU A 76 20.00 -5.65 7.30
CA LEU A 76 20.96 -6.27 6.41
C LEU A 76 21.99 -5.25 5.90
N ASP A 77 21.55 -4.04 5.56
CA ASP A 77 22.41 -2.96 5.10
C ASP A 77 23.41 -2.55 6.19
N MET A 78 22.95 -2.39 7.43
CA MET A 78 23.84 -2.15 8.58
C MET A 78 24.88 -3.26 8.77
N ALA A 79 24.48 -4.53 8.65
CA ALA A 79 25.42 -5.65 8.75
C ALA A 79 26.48 -5.64 7.63
N MET A 80 26.07 -5.30 6.41
CA MET A 80 26.99 -5.17 5.26
C MET A 80 27.97 -4.02 5.44
N GLN A 81 27.50 -2.87 5.93
CA GLN A 81 28.36 -1.73 6.24
C GLN A 81 29.37 -2.06 7.34
N HIS A 82 28.96 -2.80 8.36
CA HIS A 82 29.86 -3.24 9.43
C HIS A 82 30.94 -4.18 8.90
N ALA A 83 30.56 -5.21 8.14
CA ALA A 83 31.50 -6.15 7.53
C ALA A 83 32.47 -5.46 6.57
N ALA A 84 32.00 -4.47 5.80
CA ALA A 84 32.85 -3.67 4.93
C ALA A 84 33.87 -2.84 5.73
N GLY A 85 33.44 -2.25 6.86
CA GLY A 85 34.33 -1.53 7.78
C GLY A 85 35.42 -2.43 8.38
N GLU A 86 35.05 -3.59 8.91
CA GLU A 86 36.01 -4.56 9.46
C GLU A 86 37.03 -5.03 8.40
N LEU A 87 36.58 -5.21 7.15
CA LEU A 87 37.46 -5.60 6.05
C LEU A 87 38.47 -4.48 5.75
N LEU A 88 38.02 -3.23 5.67
CA LEU A 88 38.89 -2.08 5.47
C LEU A 88 39.94 -1.96 6.59
N ASP A 89 39.51 -2.05 7.85
CA ASP A 89 40.41 -2.01 9.01
C ASP A 89 41.48 -3.12 8.93
N HIS A 90 41.10 -4.32 8.49
CA HIS A 90 42.04 -5.43 8.30
C HIS A 90 43.05 -5.19 7.17
N LEU A 91 42.64 -4.57 6.06
CA LEU A 91 43.54 -4.24 4.96
C LEU A 91 44.52 -3.13 5.35
N GLU A 92 44.05 -2.09 6.02
CA GLU A 92 44.90 -1.00 6.53
C GLU A 92 45.92 -1.53 7.55
N ALA A 93 45.50 -2.42 8.45
CA ALA A 93 46.40 -3.05 9.40
C ALA A 93 47.48 -3.94 8.74
N HIS A 94 47.22 -4.49 7.55
CA HIS A 94 48.21 -5.27 6.80
C HIS A 94 49.15 -4.38 5.96
N ASP A 95 48.65 -3.28 5.40
CA ASP A 95 49.45 -2.32 4.63
C ASP A 95 50.42 -1.55 5.54
N GLY A 96 49.96 -1.10 6.71
CA GLY A 96 50.78 -0.39 7.70
C GLY A 96 51.90 -1.21 8.37
N ARG A 97 51.95 -2.54 8.16
CA ARG A 97 53.09 -3.39 8.60
C ARG A 97 54.17 -3.56 7.52
N SER A 98 53.95 -3.03 6.32
CA SER A 98 54.84 -3.19 5.17
C SER A 98 55.75 -1.96 4.92
N ALA A 99 55.69 -0.94 5.79
CA ALA A 99 56.52 0.26 5.81
C ALA A 99 57.29 0.37 7.13
#